data_AF-A0A8T5F9L6-F1
#
_entry.id   AF-A0A8T5F9L6-F1
#
_cell.length_a   1.000
_cell.length_b   1.000
_cell.length_c   1.000
_cell.angle_alpha   90.00
_cell.angle_beta   90.00
_cell.angle_gamma   90.00
#
_symmetry.space_group_name_H-M   'P 1'
#
loop_
_entity.id
_entity.type
_entity.pdbx_description
1 polymer ?
#
loop_
_entity_poly.entity_id
_entity_poly.type
_entity_poly.pdbx_seq_one_letter_code
_entity_poly.pdbx_strand_id
1 'polypeptide(L)' 'ENPLFKEAVKLAITPMISSLSLMENAESESEVLSIGISVILLNLGMYLGVPAVVIVGIKKIK' A
#
# COMPACT_ATOMS: atom_id res chain seq x y z
N GLU A 1 20.83 14.52 -8.11
CA GLU A 1 19.66 13.61 -8.04
C GLU A 1 18.44 14.42 -7.62
N ASN A 2 17.27 14.20 -8.20
CA ASN A 2 16.07 15.00 -7.90
C ASN A 2 15.42 14.52 -6.58
N PRO A 3 15.32 15.36 -5.54
CA PRO A 3 14.71 14.98 -4.25
C PRO A 3 13.28 14.46 -4.37
N LEU A 4 12.48 15.06 -5.27
CA LEU A 4 11.09 14.66 -5.51
C LEU A 4 11.01 13.26 -6.13
N PHE A 5 11.96 12.91 -6.98
CA PHE A 5 12.02 11.58 -7.57
C PHE A 5 12.26 10.52 -6.51
N LYS A 6 13.16 10.78 -5.55
CA LYS A 6 13.46 9.86 -4.44
C LYS A 6 12.24 9.63 -3.54
N GLU A 7 11.50 10.69 -3.23
CA GLU A 7 10.28 10.58 -2.42
C GLU A 7 9.16 9.85 -3.14
N ALA A 8 8.92 10.15 -4.43
CA ALA A 8 7.91 9.47 -5.23
C ALA A 8 8.20 7.96 -5.33
N VAL A 9 9.46 7.59 -5.59
CA VAL A 9 9.90 6.19 -5.59
C VAL A 9 9.63 5.58 -4.23
N LYS A 10 10.10 6.19 -3.12
CA LYS A 10 9.86 5.66 -1.77
C LYS A 10 8.37 5.42 -1.49
N LEU A 11 7.51 6.37 -1.85
CA LEU A 11 6.07 6.27 -1.61
C LEU A 11 5.44 5.10 -2.40
N ALA A 12 5.92 4.84 -3.62
CA ALA A 12 5.45 3.72 -4.44
C ALA A 12 5.90 2.34 -3.94
N ILE A 13 7.13 2.20 -3.43
CA ILE A 13 7.67 0.91 -2.94
C ILE A 13 7.39 0.62 -1.47
N THR A 14 7.12 1.63 -0.63
CA THR A 14 6.82 1.43 0.81
C THR A 14 5.74 0.37 1.08
N PRO A 15 4.59 0.35 0.38
CA PRO A 15 3.56 -0.65 0.63
C PRO A 15 4.02 -2.08 0.29
N MET A 16 4.85 -2.23 -0.74
CA MET A 16 5.42 -3.51 -1.14
C MET A 16 6.41 -4.02 -0.09
N ILE A 17 7.31 -3.16 0.37
CA ILE A 17 8.28 -3.48 1.44
C ILE A 17 7.54 -3.81 2.75
N SER A 18 6.50 -3.05 3.09
CA SER A 18 5.66 -3.33 4.26
C SER A 18 4.94 -4.68 4.14
N SER A 19 4.45 -5.04 2.96
CA SER A 19 3.79 -6.34 2.73
C SER A 19 4.76 -7.52 2.88
N LEU A 20 5.97 -7.39 2.32
CA LEU A 20 7.04 -8.39 2.45
C LEU A 20 7.46 -8.58 3.91
N SER A 21 7.69 -7.49 4.63
CA SER A 21 8.06 -7.54 6.04
C SER A 21 6.97 -8.19 6.90
N LEU A 22 5.69 -7.93 6.61
CA LEU A 22 4.59 -8.59 7.33
C LEU A 22 4.55 -10.09 7.08
N MET A 23 4.74 -10.54 5.82
CA MET A 23 4.76 -11.97 5.49
C MET A 23 5.97 -12.70 6.09
N GLU A 24 7.12 -12.04 6.18
CA GLU A 24 8.33 -12.60 6.79
C GLU A 24 8.18 -12.87 8.29
N ASN A 25 7.33 -12.11 8.98
CA ASN A 25 7.05 -12.27 10.41
C ASN A 25 5.97 -13.34 10.71
N ALA A 26 5.45 -14.04 9.70
CA ALA A 26 4.46 -15.09 9.91
C ALA A 26 5.16 -16.41 10.33
N GLU A 27 5.04 -16.80 11.60
CA GLU A 27 5.72 -17.97 12.16
C GLU A 27 4.84 -19.23 12.16
N SER A 28 3.53 -19.08 11.94
CA SER A 28 2.56 -20.19 11.91
C SER A 28 1.61 -20.16 10.70
N GLU A 29 1.06 -21.31 10.31
CA GLU A 29 0.11 -21.40 9.17
C GLU A 29 -1.11 -20.49 9.33
N SER A 30 -1.61 -20.35 10.56
CA SER A 30 -2.72 -19.45 10.88
C SER A 30 -2.33 -17.98 10.72
N GLU A 31 -1.09 -17.61 11.08
CA GLU A 31 -0.58 -16.26 10.87
C GLU A 31 -0.41 -15.96 9.39
N VAL A 32 0.13 -16.90 8.61
CA VAL A 32 0.26 -16.76 7.14
C VAL A 32 -1.11 -16.46 6.50
N LEU A 33 -2.18 -17.15 6.93
CA LEU A 33 -3.53 -16.87 6.44
C LEU A 33 -4.02 -15.48 6.85
N SER A 34 -3.89 -15.12 8.13
CA SER A 34 -4.35 -13.83 8.64
C SER A 34 -3.61 -12.65 8.01
N ILE A 35 -2.28 -12.73 7.93
CA ILE A 35 -1.39 -11.75 7.31
C ILE A 35 -1.61 -11.70 5.81
N GLY A 36 -1.80 -12.86 5.16
CA GLY A 36 -2.13 -12.93 3.73
C GLY A 36 -3.41 -12.16 3.40
N ILE A 37 -4.47 -12.31 4.22
CA ILE A 37 -5.71 -11.54 4.07
C ILE A 37 -5.45 -10.04 4.29
N SER A 38 -4.67 -9.66 5.31
CA SER A 38 -4.31 -8.26 5.55
C SER A 38 -3.54 -7.64 4.37
N VAL A 39 -2.60 -8.36 3.78
CA VAL A 39 -1.82 -7.89 2.60
C VAL A 39 -2.71 -7.73 1.37
N ILE A 40 -3.68 -8.62 1.17
CA ILE A 40 -4.68 -8.49 0.10
C ILE A 40 -5.52 -7.23 0.29
N LEU A 41 -6.04 -7.01 1.50
CA LEU A 41 -6.81 -5.81 1.83
C LEU A 41 -5.98 -4.53 1.67
N LEU A 42 -4.70 -4.55 2.05
CA LEU A 42 -3.80 -3.40 1.92
C LEU A 42 -3.54 -3.07 0.44
N ASN A 43 -3.26 -4.08 -0.40
CA ASN A 43 -3.10 -3.89 -1.85
C ASN A 43 -4.38 -3.36 -2.51
N LEU A 44 -5.53 -3.95 -2.17
CA LEU A 44 -6.83 -3.54 -2.70
C LEU A 44 -7.19 -2.11 -2.25
N GLY A 45 -6.94 -1.82 -0.98
CA GLY A 45 -7.22 -0.52 -0.35
C GLY A 45 -6.46 0.63 -1.00
N MET A 46 -5.20 0.42 -1.42
CA MET A 46 -4.48 1.44 -2.20
C MET A 46 -5.03 1.61 -3.61
N TYR A 47 -5.30 0.50 -4.31
CA TYR A 47 -5.75 0.52 -5.70
C TYR A 47 -7.12 1.19 -5.84
N LEU A 48 -7.96 1.14 -4.79
CA LEU A 48 -9.24 1.83 -4.74
C LEU A 48 -9.15 3.21 -4.06
N GLY A 49 -8.37 3.31 -2.98
CA GLY A 49 -8.24 4.49 -2.15
C GLY A 49 -7.57 5.66 -2.85
N VAL A 50 -6.46 5.42 -3.57
CA VAL A 50 -5.76 6.48 -4.31
C VAL A 50 -6.67 7.08 -5.39
N PRO A 51 -7.29 6.29 -6.28
CA PRO A 51 -8.26 6.83 -7.25
C PRO A 51 -9.44 7.54 -6.59
N ALA A 52 -10.00 7.00 -5.50
CA ALA A 52 -11.12 7.64 -4.81
C ALA A 52 -10.75 9.02 -4.25
N VAL A 53 -9.59 9.15 -3.60
CA VAL A 53 -9.10 10.43 -3.08
C VAL A 53 -8.87 11.43 -4.21
N VAL A 54 -8.29 10.99 -5.33
CA VAL A 54 -8.08 11.83 -6.52
C VAL A 54 -9.42 12.33 -7.08
N ILE A 55 -10.39 11.44 -7.27
CA ILE A 55 -11.72 11.79 -7.80
C ILE A 55 -12.43 12.79 -6.89
N VAL A 56 -12.44 12.54 -5.58
CA VAL A 56 -13.07 13.42 -4.58
C VAL A 56 -12.36 14.78 -4.53
N GLY A 57 -11.02 14.79 -4.59
CA GLY A 57 -10.22 16.01 -4.63
C GLY A 57 -10.56 16.87 -5.84
N ILE A 58 -10.61 16.28 -7.03
CA ILE A 58 -10.96 16.98 -8.28
C ILE A 58 -12.40 17.52 -8.22
N LYS A 59 -13.35 16.73 -7.70
CA LYS A 59 -14.76 17.14 -7.59
C LYS A 59 -14.96 18.30 -6.61
N LYS A 60 -14.08 18.48 -5.62
CA LYS A 60 -14.12 19.64 -4.70
C LYS A 60 -13.50 20.91 -5.29
N ILE A 61 -12.64 20.79 -6.30
CA ILE A 61 -11.97 21.92 -6.95
C ILE A 61 -12.85 22.53 -8.07
N LYS A 62 -13.69 21.71 -8.70
CA LYS A 62 -14.79 22.17 -9.58
C LYS A 62 -15.99 22.63 -8.76
#